data_AF-A0A7Y5BSD4-F1
#
_entry.id   AF-A0A7Y5BSD4-F1
#
_cell.length_a   1.000
_cell.length_b   1.000
_cell.length_c   1.000
_cell.angle_alpha   90.00
_cell.angle_beta   90.00
_cell.angle_gamma   90.00
#
_symmetry.space_group_name_H-M   'P 1'
#
loop_
_entity.id
_entity.type
_entity.pdbx_description
1 polymer ?
#
loop_
_entity_poly.entity_id
_entity_poly.type
_entity_poly.pdbx_seq_one_letter_code
_entity_poly.pdbx_strand_id
1 'polypeptide(L)'
;MFAALPGIGVRMSGPEVKNNRFVGNWCGIGGDGTRIERTRDDCVQLADGTAGNQIGGPEAKDRNIFAASDLGSGVIVQDIRTTANVIEGNWFGLDATGKKAGNEAGITIKLGARGTRITGNVISGNDQSGISIFDNSAATEITANTIGESPDGSTCVGNGNYGVSMTGSVDDSLVSGNRIACNVKGGVLISGAGCQKNRVTRNSITRNNNDAIRVASGANGNIRLPTINNTTATRVVGAACPGCVVEVFSDTGDEAEVFEGEVQADLATGLFIFDKPEGFRHVFVKAVGTDPNGNSSGLSVKRAVPVGRTPTATAVVVSPTPWPTTTATP
;
A
#
# COMPACT_ATOMS: atom_id res chain seq x y z
N MET A 1 -19.54 -8.61 -16.19
CA MET A 1 -19.38 -9.59 -15.10
C MET A 1 -18.67 -10.80 -15.67
N PHE A 2 -17.61 -11.28 -15.01
CA PHE A 2 -16.79 -12.42 -15.40
C PHE A 2 -16.65 -13.37 -14.21
N ALA A 3 -17.46 -14.42 -14.15
CA ALA A 3 -17.59 -15.26 -12.97
C ALA A 3 -17.75 -16.73 -13.36
N ALA A 4 -17.49 -17.64 -12.42
CA ALA A 4 -17.51 -19.10 -12.62
C ALA A 4 -16.58 -19.56 -13.77
N LEU A 5 -15.44 -18.88 -13.95
CA LEU A 5 -14.53 -19.15 -15.06
C LEU A 5 -13.48 -20.21 -14.68
N PRO A 6 -13.15 -21.16 -15.59
CA PRO A 6 -12.16 -22.20 -15.34
C PRO A 6 -10.70 -21.71 -15.44
N GLY A 7 -10.48 -20.42 -15.69
CA GLY A 7 -9.16 -19.81 -15.83
C GLY A 7 -9.23 -18.28 -15.71
N ILE A 8 -8.42 -17.57 -16.50
CA ILE A 8 -8.33 -16.10 -16.49
C ILE A 8 -9.65 -15.44 -16.93
N GLY A 9 -10.03 -14.35 -16.25
CA GLY A 9 -11.16 -13.50 -16.63
C GLY A 9 -10.94 -12.74 -17.94
N VAL A 10 -9.99 -11.80 -17.92
CA VAL A 10 -9.62 -10.98 -19.08
C VAL A 10 -8.11 -10.96 -19.24
N ARG A 11 -7.61 -11.30 -20.42
CA ARG A 11 -6.19 -11.15 -20.77
C ARG A 11 -6.02 -10.02 -21.78
N MET A 12 -5.29 -8.99 -21.37
CA MET A 12 -4.80 -7.91 -22.22
C MET A 12 -3.32 -8.21 -22.50
N SER A 13 -3.00 -8.50 -23.77
CA SER A 13 -1.68 -9.01 -24.15
C SER A 13 -1.26 -8.46 -25.51
N GLY A 14 0.03 -8.10 -25.60
CA GLY A 14 0.67 -7.63 -26.82
C GLY A 14 0.94 -6.12 -26.82
N PRO A 15 1.98 -5.67 -27.54
CA PRO A 15 2.43 -4.27 -27.53
C PRO A 15 1.45 -3.29 -28.16
N GLU A 16 0.44 -3.76 -28.89
CA GLU A 16 -0.61 -2.93 -29.48
C GLU A 16 -1.78 -2.68 -28.52
N VAL A 17 -1.86 -3.42 -27.41
CA VAL A 17 -2.90 -3.24 -26.40
C VAL A 17 -2.48 -2.10 -25.46
N LYS A 18 -2.80 -0.88 -25.91
CA LYS A 18 -2.46 0.36 -25.21
C LYS A 18 -3.65 1.27 -25.00
N ASN A 19 -3.60 2.07 -23.95
CA ASN A 19 -4.54 3.17 -23.68
C ASN A 19 -6.02 2.73 -23.61
N ASN A 20 -6.27 1.49 -23.21
CA ASN A 20 -7.62 0.98 -23.01
C ASN A 20 -8.13 1.32 -21.61
N ARG A 21 -9.45 1.39 -21.45
CA ARG A 21 -10.12 1.55 -20.15
C ARG A 21 -10.95 0.31 -19.84
N PHE A 22 -10.70 -0.30 -18.69
CA PHE A 22 -11.48 -1.40 -18.15
C PHE A 22 -12.12 -0.95 -16.84
N VAL A 23 -13.43 -0.65 -16.87
CA VAL A 23 -14.13 0.05 -15.79
C VAL A 23 -15.51 -0.55 -15.52
N GLY A 24 -15.97 -0.49 -14.27
CA GLY A 24 -17.33 -0.91 -13.88
C GLY A 24 -17.59 -2.42 -13.95
N ASN A 25 -16.55 -3.26 -13.90
CA ASN A 25 -16.66 -4.71 -14.04
C ASN A 25 -16.54 -5.44 -12.72
N TRP A 26 -17.23 -6.57 -12.61
CA TRP A 26 -17.09 -7.51 -11.49
C TRP A 26 -16.50 -8.82 -11.96
N CYS A 27 -15.61 -9.38 -11.15
CA CYS A 27 -15.03 -10.70 -11.35
C CYS A 27 -15.17 -11.57 -10.10
N GLY A 28 -15.46 -12.86 -10.31
CA GLY A 28 -15.60 -13.90 -9.29
C GLY A 28 -16.83 -13.76 -8.37
N ILE A 29 -17.65 -12.73 -8.59
CA ILE A 29 -18.92 -12.51 -7.90
C ILE A 29 -20.04 -12.28 -8.92
N GLY A 30 -21.24 -12.72 -8.53
CA GLY A 30 -22.49 -12.78 -9.28
C GLY A 30 -23.63 -12.00 -8.62
N GLY A 31 -24.77 -11.91 -9.32
CA GLY A 31 -26.02 -11.39 -8.75
C GLY A 31 -25.96 -9.91 -8.34
N ASP A 32 -26.33 -9.62 -7.10
CA ASP A 32 -26.26 -8.30 -6.47
C ASP A 32 -24.84 -7.90 -6.00
N GLY A 33 -23.85 -8.72 -6.35
CA GLY A 33 -22.45 -8.52 -6.00
C GLY A 33 -22.05 -9.19 -4.69
N THR A 34 -22.90 -10.06 -4.14
CA THR A 34 -22.61 -10.85 -2.93
C THR A 34 -22.51 -12.36 -3.19
N ARG A 35 -23.00 -12.84 -4.34
CA ARG A 35 -22.95 -14.28 -4.67
C ARG A 35 -21.56 -14.67 -5.17
N ILE A 36 -20.82 -15.46 -4.41
CA ILE A 36 -19.49 -15.95 -4.83
C ILE A 36 -19.63 -16.95 -5.99
N GLU A 37 -18.97 -16.64 -7.10
CA GLU A 37 -18.90 -17.44 -8.34
C GLU A 37 -17.46 -17.44 -8.83
N ARG A 38 -16.61 -18.23 -8.15
CA ARG A 38 -15.14 -18.16 -8.27
C ARG A 38 -14.64 -18.16 -9.72
N THR A 39 -13.64 -17.31 -9.96
CA THR A 39 -12.75 -17.39 -11.13
C THR A 39 -11.53 -18.17 -10.70
N ARG A 40 -11.12 -19.19 -11.47
CA ARG A 40 -10.02 -20.09 -11.05
C ARG A 40 -8.68 -19.37 -10.94
N ASP A 41 -8.33 -18.59 -11.96
CA ASP A 41 -7.05 -17.86 -12.02
C ASP A 41 -7.32 -16.34 -11.92
N ASP A 42 -6.44 -15.50 -12.47
CA ASP A 42 -6.53 -14.05 -12.36
C ASP A 42 -7.80 -13.45 -12.98
N CYS A 43 -8.35 -12.41 -12.36
CA CYS A 43 -9.45 -11.66 -12.95
C CYS A 43 -9.02 -10.86 -14.17
N VAL A 44 -7.90 -10.13 -14.09
CA VAL A 44 -7.31 -9.38 -15.20
C VAL A 44 -5.80 -9.60 -15.29
N GLN A 45 -5.31 -9.94 -16.47
CA GLN A 45 -3.88 -10.00 -16.79
C GLN A 45 -3.49 -8.91 -17.77
N LEU A 46 -2.49 -8.09 -17.41
CA LEU A 46 -1.75 -7.19 -18.29
C LEU A 46 -0.38 -7.82 -18.58
N ALA A 47 -0.12 -8.19 -19.83
CA ALA A 47 1.06 -8.99 -20.18
C ALA A 47 1.66 -8.63 -21.55
N ASP A 48 2.80 -9.24 -21.89
CA ASP A 48 3.35 -9.27 -23.25
C ASP A 48 3.56 -7.88 -23.89
N GLY A 49 3.83 -6.84 -23.10
CA GLY A 49 4.14 -5.51 -23.60
C GLY A 49 2.99 -4.51 -23.65
N THR A 50 1.85 -4.82 -23.02
CA THR A 50 0.75 -3.84 -22.90
C THR A 50 1.20 -2.57 -22.17
N ALA A 51 0.67 -1.40 -22.55
CA ALA A 51 1.08 -0.16 -21.89
C ALA A 51 0.01 0.93 -21.81
N GLY A 52 0.04 1.75 -20.78
CA GLY A 52 -0.87 2.90 -20.68
C GLY A 52 -2.34 2.52 -20.44
N ASN A 53 -2.63 1.27 -20.06
CA ASN A 53 -4.02 0.86 -19.82
C ASN A 53 -4.49 1.28 -18.44
N GLN A 54 -5.77 1.63 -18.34
CA GLN A 54 -6.43 2.05 -17.10
C GLN A 54 -7.40 0.94 -16.65
N ILE A 55 -7.16 0.38 -15.48
CA ILE A 55 -8.05 -0.53 -14.77
C ILE A 55 -8.73 0.26 -13.65
N GLY A 56 -10.00 0.59 -13.85
CA GLY A 56 -10.79 1.41 -12.95
C GLY A 56 -10.67 2.91 -13.22
N GLY A 57 -10.94 3.74 -12.22
CA GLY A 57 -10.92 5.19 -12.35
C GLY A 57 -11.35 5.87 -11.04
N PRO A 58 -11.22 7.21 -10.95
CA PRO A 58 -11.47 7.95 -9.71
C PRO A 58 -12.95 8.02 -9.33
N GLU A 59 -13.86 7.81 -10.30
CA GLU A 59 -15.29 7.86 -10.07
C GLU A 59 -15.84 6.51 -9.59
N ALA A 60 -16.83 6.52 -8.69
CA ALA A 60 -17.45 5.29 -8.18
C ALA A 60 -18.03 4.40 -9.30
N LYS A 61 -18.48 4.97 -10.42
CA LYS A 61 -18.98 4.24 -11.59
C LYS A 61 -17.88 3.49 -12.36
N ASP A 62 -16.64 3.96 -12.27
CA ASP A 62 -15.50 3.36 -12.97
C ASP A 62 -14.93 2.16 -12.21
N ARG A 63 -15.28 2.02 -10.93
CA ARG A 63 -14.77 0.98 -10.01
C ARG A 63 -15.04 -0.42 -10.52
N ASN A 64 -13.98 -1.21 -10.65
CA ASN A 64 -14.11 -2.66 -10.74
C ASN A 64 -14.11 -3.30 -9.34
N ILE A 65 -14.74 -4.47 -9.24
CA ILE A 65 -14.72 -5.32 -8.04
C ILE A 65 -14.10 -6.67 -8.43
N PHE A 66 -12.92 -6.95 -7.91
CA PHE A 66 -12.16 -8.17 -8.17
C PHE A 66 -12.14 -9.02 -6.91
N ALA A 67 -12.93 -10.08 -6.91
CA ALA A 67 -13.12 -10.94 -5.76
C ALA A 67 -13.19 -12.41 -6.20
N ALA A 68 -13.06 -13.30 -5.24
CA ALA A 68 -13.11 -14.75 -5.37
C ALA A 68 -12.27 -15.31 -6.54
N SER A 69 -11.08 -14.73 -6.76
CA SER A 69 -10.02 -15.31 -7.59
C SER A 69 -9.30 -16.39 -6.79
N ASP A 70 -9.55 -17.66 -7.09
CA ASP A 70 -9.24 -18.80 -6.21
C ASP A 70 -7.74 -19.10 -6.12
N LEU A 71 -7.06 -19.18 -7.27
CA LEU A 71 -5.63 -19.46 -7.40
C LEU A 71 -4.88 -18.28 -8.04
N GLY A 72 -5.48 -17.09 -8.05
CA GLY A 72 -4.96 -15.94 -8.77
C GLY A 72 -5.20 -14.61 -8.06
N SER A 73 -4.70 -13.56 -8.69
CA SER A 73 -4.86 -12.18 -8.25
C SER A 73 -6.13 -11.54 -8.82
N GLY A 74 -6.56 -10.42 -8.23
CA GLY A 74 -7.54 -9.58 -8.91
C GLY A 74 -6.96 -8.94 -10.17
N VAL A 75 -5.75 -8.39 -10.09
CA VAL A 75 -5.01 -7.91 -11.25
C VAL A 75 -3.57 -8.40 -11.18
N ILE A 76 -3.06 -8.91 -12.30
CA ILE A 76 -1.62 -9.16 -12.47
C ILE A 76 -1.05 -8.33 -13.61
N VAL A 77 0.12 -7.74 -13.37
CA VAL A 77 0.90 -7.01 -14.37
C VAL A 77 2.25 -7.70 -14.51
N GLN A 78 2.58 -8.16 -15.71
CA GLN A 78 3.75 -9.00 -15.93
C GLN A 78 4.45 -8.73 -17.26
N ASP A 79 5.72 -9.15 -17.31
CA ASP A 79 6.65 -9.02 -18.43
C ASP A 79 7.35 -7.66 -18.56
N ILE A 80 8.63 -7.69 -18.93
CA ILE A 80 9.56 -6.55 -18.95
C ILE A 80 9.13 -5.36 -19.82
N ARG A 81 8.24 -5.58 -20.79
CA ARG A 81 7.73 -4.53 -21.68
C ARG A 81 6.36 -4.00 -21.26
N THR A 82 5.74 -4.59 -20.25
CA THR A 82 4.43 -4.16 -19.76
C THR A 82 4.63 -2.97 -18.83
N THR A 83 4.19 -1.79 -19.29
CA THR A 83 4.62 -0.52 -18.68
C THR A 83 3.51 0.51 -18.55
N ALA A 84 3.67 1.45 -17.62
CA ALA A 84 2.81 2.64 -17.52
C ALA A 84 1.30 2.33 -17.38
N ASN A 85 0.94 1.17 -16.79
CA ASN A 85 -0.46 0.85 -16.54
C ASN A 85 -0.93 1.47 -15.22
N VAL A 86 -2.21 1.80 -15.14
CA VAL A 86 -2.84 2.43 -13.97
C VAL A 86 -3.93 1.52 -13.43
N ILE A 87 -3.88 1.26 -12.13
CA ILE A 87 -4.89 0.52 -11.38
C ILE A 87 -5.46 1.47 -10.34
N GLU A 88 -6.69 1.95 -10.54
CA GLU A 88 -7.24 3.06 -9.75
C GLU A 88 -8.68 2.82 -9.31
N GLY A 89 -8.97 3.15 -8.04
CA GLY A 89 -10.34 3.22 -7.53
C GLY A 89 -11.10 1.89 -7.48
N ASN A 90 -10.40 0.75 -7.55
CA ASN A 90 -10.99 -0.60 -7.56
C ASN A 90 -11.07 -1.20 -6.15
N TRP A 91 -11.89 -2.24 -6.01
CA TRP A 91 -11.94 -3.09 -4.82
C TRP A 91 -11.36 -4.48 -5.11
N PHE A 92 -10.53 -4.98 -4.19
CA PHE A 92 -9.87 -6.28 -4.28
C PHE A 92 -10.11 -7.09 -3.02
N GLY A 93 -10.59 -8.32 -3.18
CA GLY A 93 -10.78 -9.32 -2.12
C GLY A 93 -12.07 -9.11 -1.30
N LEU A 94 -12.90 -8.16 -1.72
CA LEU A 94 -14.16 -7.78 -1.10
C LEU A 94 -15.33 -7.99 -2.06
N ASP A 95 -16.49 -8.37 -1.52
CA ASP A 95 -17.76 -8.32 -2.25
C ASP A 95 -18.27 -6.87 -2.39
N ALA A 96 -19.39 -6.68 -3.09
CA ALA A 96 -19.98 -5.35 -3.30
C ALA A 96 -20.48 -4.65 -2.03
N THR A 97 -20.53 -5.35 -0.88
CA THR A 97 -20.87 -4.78 0.43
C THR A 97 -19.64 -4.47 1.28
N GLY A 98 -18.43 -4.78 0.80
CA GLY A 98 -17.18 -4.57 1.54
C GLY A 98 -16.82 -5.72 2.48
N LYS A 99 -17.49 -6.87 2.39
CA LYS A 99 -17.14 -8.06 3.19
C LYS A 99 -16.09 -8.91 2.46
N LYS A 100 -15.29 -9.67 3.22
CA LYS A 100 -14.29 -10.58 2.65
C LYS A 100 -14.95 -11.57 1.69
N ALA A 101 -14.48 -11.58 0.44
CA ALA A 101 -14.78 -12.57 -0.58
C ALA A 101 -13.53 -13.34 -1.05
N GLY A 102 -12.34 -12.85 -0.71
CA GLY A 102 -11.06 -13.49 -0.99
C GLY A 102 -10.53 -13.20 -2.39
N ASN A 103 -9.21 -13.23 -2.53
CA ASN A 103 -8.45 -13.58 -3.73
C ASN A 103 -7.17 -14.25 -3.22
N GLU A 104 -6.35 -14.88 -4.05
CA GLU A 104 -5.01 -15.26 -3.60
C GLU A 104 -4.21 -14.00 -3.20
N ALA A 105 -4.10 -13.03 -4.09
CA ALA A 105 -3.56 -11.69 -3.81
C ALA A 105 -4.47 -10.61 -4.42
N GLY A 106 -4.38 -9.37 -3.93
CA GLY A 106 -5.12 -8.27 -4.54
C GLY A 106 -4.55 -7.92 -5.90
N ILE A 107 -3.31 -7.43 -5.90
CA ILE A 107 -2.56 -7.01 -7.08
C ILE A 107 -1.17 -7.66 -7.08
N THR A 108 -0.75 -8.20 -8.21
CA THR A 108 0.59 -8.78 -8.39
C THR A 108 1.34 -8.09 -9.52
N ILE A 109 2.59 -7.66 -9.28
CA ILE A 109 3.50 -7.09 -10.28
C ILE A 109 4.75 -7.99 -10.36
N LYS A 110 5.04 -8.57 -11.53
CA LYS A 110 6.12 -9.55 -11.66
C LYS A 110 6.79 -9.56 -13.05
N LEU A 111 7.78 -10.43 -13.20
CA LEU A 111 8.47 -10.73 -14.46
C LEU A 111 9.01 -9.48 -15.18
N GLY A 112 9.48 -8.51 -14.42
CA GLY A 112 10.10 -7.30 -14.93
C GLY A 112 9.14 -6.17 -15.29
N ALA A 113 7.84 -6.27 -15.03
CA ALA A 113 6.90 -5.17 -15.28
C ALA A 113 7.34 -3.86 -14.59
N ARG A 114 7.09 -2.70 -15.22
CA ARG A 114 7.59 -1.41 -14.72
C ARG A 114 6.60 -0.27 -14.80
N GLY A 115 6.73 0.72 -13.91
CA GLY A 115 5.98 1.97 -14.05
C GLY A 115 4.47 1.82 -13.82
N THR A 116 4.03 0.82 -13.03
CA THR A 116 2.61 0.66 -12.72
C THR A 116 2.21 1.62 -11.61
N ARG A 117 1.13 2.38 -11.79
CA ARG A 117 0.54 3.23 -10.76
C ARG A 117 -0.65 2.52 -10.12
N ILE A 118 -0.61 2.30 -8.82
CA ILE A 118 -1.67 1.71 -8.02
C ILE A 118 -2.18 2.78 -7.06
N THR A 119 -3.36 3.35 -7.32
CA THR A 119 -3.84 4.53 -6.58
C THR A 119 -5.30 4.46 -6.15
N GLY A 120 -5.60 4.86 -4.91
CA GLY A 120 -6.99 5.01 -4.46
C GLY A 120 -7.82 3.71 -4.42
N ASN A 121 -7.18 2.54 -4.37
CA ASN A 121 -7.89 1.25 -4.30
C ASN A 121 -8.20 0.84 -2.85
N VAL A 122 -9.19 -0.03 -2.67
CA VAL A 122 -9.44 -0.77 -1.43
C VAL A 122 -8.97 -2.21 -1.64
N ILE A 123 -7.95 -2.64 -0.88
CA ILE A 123 -7.25 -3.91 -1.10
C ILE A 123 -7.22 -4.71 0.20
N SER A 124 -8.20 -5.59 0.36
CA SER A 124 -8.53 -6.16 1.67
C SER A 124 -9.12 -7.56 1.54
N GLY A 125 -8.98 -8.37 2.59
CA GLY A 125 -9.56 -9.71 2.62
C GLY A 125 -8.93 -10.70 1.64
N ASN A 126 -7.79 -10.38 1.02
CA ASN A 126 -7.05 -11.34 0.20
C ASN A 126 -6.35 -12.37 1.11
N ASP A 127 -6.16 -13.60 0.62
CA ASP A 127 -5.63 -14.71 1.42
C ASP A 127 -4.11 -14.63 1.61
N GLN A 128 -3.40 -13.95 0.71
CA GLN A 128 -1.98 -13.58 0.85
C GLN A 128 -1.83 -12.07 1.08
N SER A 129 -0.88 -11.43 0.39
CA SER A 129 -0.62 -9.99 0.51
C SER A 129 -1.65 -9.19 -0.28
N GLY A 130 -1.89 -7.96 0.14
CA GLY A 130 -2.71 -7.03 -0.64
C GLY A 130 -2.07 -6.74 -1.99
N ILE A 131 -0.82 -6.28 -1.97
CA ILE A 131 0.01 -6.04 -3.16
C ILE A 131 1.31 -6.83 -3.06
N SER A 132 1.62 -7.61 -4.10
CA SER A 132 2.87 -8.38 -4.22
C SER A 132 3.69 -7.90 -5.41
N ILE A 133 4.98 -7.60 -5.20
CA ILE A 133 5.92 -7.17 -6.25
C ILE A 133 7.18 -8.03 -6.16
N PHE A 134 7.60 -8.63 -7.28
CA PHE A 134 8.78 -9.48 -7.35
C PHE A 134 9.33 -9.62 -8.78
N ASP A 135 10.33 -10.49 -8.98
CA ASP A 135 10.91 -10.86 -10.28
C ASP A 135 11.43 -9.68 -11.14
N ASN A 136 12.31 -8.85 -10.57
CA ASN A 136 12.99 -7.72 -11.24
C ASN A 136 12.04 -6.62 -11.74
N SER A 137 10.85 -6.52 -11.13
CA SER A 137 9.91 -5.43 -11.38
C SER A 137 10.43 -4.12 -10.79
N ALA A 138 10.02 -2.97 -11.34
CA ALA A 138 10.56 -1.69 -10.89
C ALA A 138 9.58 -0.53 -11.04
N ALA A 139 9.88 0.60 -10.41
CA ALA A 139 9.15 1.86 -10.61
C ALA A 139 7.64 1.72 -10.38
N THR A 140 7.21 0.91 -9.42
CA THR A 140 5.79 0.82 -9.06
C THR A 140 5.45 1.91 -8.06
N GLU A 141 4.41 2.69 -8.33
CA GLU A 141 3.92 3.74 -7.44
C GLU A 141 2.63 3.27 -6.74
N ILE A 142 2.70 3.04 -5.43
CA ILE A 142 1.56 2.65 -4.59
C ILE A 142 1.17 3.86 -3.75
N THR A 143 0.06 4.51 -4.09
CA THR A 143 -0.35 5.77 -3.46
C THR A 143 -1.81 5.83 -3.04
N ALA A 144 -2.12 6.46 -1.90
CA ALA A 144 -3.49 6.73 -1.47
C ALA A 144 -4.43 5.51 -1.40
N ASN A 145 -3.90 4.28 -1.28
CA ASN A 145 -4.72 3.08 -1.16
C ASN A 145 -5.13 2.84 0.30
N THR A 146 -6.28 2.20 0.48
CA THR A 146 -6.73 1.62 1.76
C THR A 146 -6.45 0.11 1.70
N ILE A 147 -5.60 -0.40 2.58
CA ILE A 147 -5.08 -1.77 2.52
C ILE A 147 -5.33 -2.49 3.84
N GLY A 148 -6.19 -3.51 3.81
CA GLY A 148 -6.58 -4.35 4.96
C GLY A 148 -7.75 -3.81 5.80
N GLU A 149 -8.31 -2.65 5.44
CA GLU A 149 -9.58 -2.13 5.96
C GLU A 149 -10.68 -2.19 4.90
N SER A 150 -11.94 -2.19 5.34
CA SER A 150 -13.09 -2.09 4.45
C SER A 150 -13.17 -0.69 3.80
N PRO A 151 -14.06 -0.47 2.81
CA PRO A 151 -14.26 0.83 2.17
C PRO A 151 -14.71 1.95 3.13
N ASP A 152 -15.19 1.61 4.34
CA ASP A 152 -15.49 2.58 5.39
C ASP A 152 -14.23 3.19 6.06
N GLY A 153 -13.03 2.67 5.73
CA GLY A 153 -11.75 3.14 6.26
C GLY A 153 -11.50 2.85 7.73
N SER A 154 -12.25 1.92 8.35
CA SER A 154 -12.10 1.61 9.77
C SER A 154 -12.33 0.14 10.14
N THR A 155 -13.27 -0.54 9.49
CA THR A 155 -13.57 -1.94 9.71
C THR A 155 -12.41 -2.81 9.22
N CYS A 156 -11.82 -3.63 10.08
CA CYS A 156 -10.74 -4.53 9.69
C CYS A 156 -11.24 -5.66 8.78
N VAL A 157 -10.64 -5.77 7.60
CA VAL A 157 -10.79 -6.92 6.70
C VAL A 157 -9.39 -7.25 6.18
N GLY A 158 -8.50 -7.61 7.09
CA GLY A 158 -7.07 -7.75 6.83
C GLY A 158 -6.73 -8.71 5.69
N ASN A 159 -5.65 -8.42 4.96
CA ASN A 159 -5.03 -9.41 4.08
C ASN A 159 -4.30 -10.47 4.92
N GLY A 160 -4.24 -11.71 4.44
CA GLY A 160 -3.66 -12.86 5.15
C GLY A 160 -2.14 -12.80 5.34
N ASN A 161 -1.45 -11.86 4.68
CA ASN A 161 0.00 -11.65 4.80
C ASN A 161 0.33 -10.17 5.09
N TYR A 162 1.23 -9.55 4.32
CA TYR A 162 1.54 -8.11 4.44
C TYR A 162 0.57 -7.28 3.60
N GLY A 163 0.37 -6.01 3.95
CA GLY A 163 -0.36 -5.09 3.07
C GLY A 163 0.33 -4.94 1.72
N VAL A 164 1.64 -4.64 1.75
CA VAL A 164 2.52 -4.57 0.58
C VAL A 164 3.75 -5.45 0.80
N SER A 165 4.09 -6.28 -0.19
CA SER A 165 5.24 -7.18 -0.14
C SER A 165 6.11 -7.03 -1.38
N MET A 166 7.34 -6.54 -1.20
CA MET A 166 8.38 -6.45 -2.23
C MET A 166 9.44 -7.52 -1.94
N THR A 167 9.62 -8.48 -2.86
CA THR A 167 10.52 -9.62 -2.62
C THR A 167 11.44 -9.98 -3.78
N GLY A 168 12.62 -10.51 -3.45
CA GLY A 168 13.62 -10.96 -4.42
C GLY A 168 14.41 -9.78 -4.98
N SER A 169 13.90 -9.20 -6.07
CA SER A 169 14.50 -8.09 -6.80
C SER A 169 13.41 -7.12 -7.24
N VAL A 170 13.36 -5.96 -6.62
CA VAL A 170 12.37 -4.90 -6.86
C VAL A 170 13.07 -3.57 -6.68
N ASP A 171 13.07 -2.73 -7.71
CA ASP A 171 13.81 -1.47 -7.65
C ASP A 171 12.93 -0.23 -7.83
N ASP A 172 13.37 0.89 -7.24
CA ASP A 172 12.84 2.23 -7.54
C ASP A 172 11.32 2.37 -7.31
N SER A 173 10.75 1.58 -6.41
CA SER A 173 9.31 1.62 -6.13
C SER A 173 8.98 2.55 -4.97
N LEU A 174 7.82 3.19 -5.04
CA LEU A 174 7.34 4.17 -4.07
C LEU A 174 6.07 3.67 -3.38
N VAL A 175 6.08 3.61 -2.06
CA VAL A 175 4.89 3.41 -1.22
C VAL A 175 4.65 4.69 -0.44
N SER A 176 3.64 5.47 -0.84
CA SER A 176 3.41 6.80 -0.28
C SER A 176 1.94 7.12 0.02
N GLY A 177 1.66 7.68 1.20
CA GLY A 177 0.32 8.19 1.50
C GLY A 177 -0.78 7.12 1.58
N ASN A 178 -0.45 5.85 1.83
CA ASN A 178 -1.43 4.78 1.97
C ASN A 178 -1.88 4.65 3.43
N ARG A 179 -3.10 4.13 3.62
CA ARG A 179 -3.63 3.65 4.90
C ARG A 179 -3.52 2.13 4.92
N ILE A 180 -2.62 1.60 5.73
CA ILE A 180 -2.28 0.17 5.75
C ILE A 180 -2.52 -0.38 7.15
N ALA A 181 -3.57 -1.19 7.30
CA ALA A 181 -3.97 -1.64 8.62
C ALA A 181 -4.55 -3.06 8.64
N CYS A 182 -4.60 -3.65 9.83
CA CYS A 182 -5.24 -4.93 10.10
C CYS A 182 -4.66 -6.14 9.35
N ASN A 183 -3.52 -6.02 8.66
CA ASN A 183 -2.95 -7.14 7.93
C ASN A 183 -2.40 -8.19 8.91
N VAL A 184 -2.58 -9.47 8.57
CA VAL A 184 -2.30 -10.60 9.48
C VAL A 184 -0.80 -10.71 9.80
N LYS A 185 0.09 -10.17 8.96
CA LYS A 185 1.49 -9.95 9.29
C LYS A 185 1.76 -8.46 9.52
N GLY A 186 2.44 -7.78 8.61
CA GLY A 186 2.85 -6.38 8.78
C GLY A 186 2.25 -5.45 7.72
N GLY A 187 2.62 -4.18 7.76
CA GLY A 187 2.20 -3.21 6.75
C GLY A 187 2.96 -3.40 5.44
N VAL A 188 4.26 -3.13 5.45
CA VAL A 188 5.15 -3.19 4.27
C VAL A 188 6.33 -4.11 4.54
N LEU A 189 6.57 -5.06 3.65
CA LEU A 189 7.78 -5.89 3.62
C LEU A 189 8.64 -5.52 2.41
N ILE A 190 9.94 -5.37 2.63
CA ILE A 190 10.98 -5.30 1.59
C ILE A 190 12.02 -6.37 1.93
N SER A 191 12.17 -7.38 1.06
CA SER A 191 13.02 -8.52 1.34
C SER A 191 13.75 -9.07 0.13
N GLY A 192 15.08 -9.13 0.22
CA GLY A 192 15.95 -9.64 -0.84
C GLY A 192 17.03 -8.63 -1.18
N ALA A 193 18.26 -9.10 -1.35
CA ALA A 193 19.40 -8.21 -1.64
C ALA A 193 19.29 -7.50 -2.99
N GLY A 194 18.42 -7.99 -3.89
CA GLY A 194 18.10 -7.30 -5.14
C GLY A 194 17.05 -6.20 -5.00
N CYS A 195 16.41 -6.03 -3.83
CA CYS A 195 15.45 -4.95 -3.64
C CYS A 195 16.18 -3.66 -3.25
N GLN A 196 16.28 -2.68 -4.14
CA GLN A 196 17.03 -1.44 -3.90
C GLN A 196 16.22 -0.19 -4.26
N LYS A 197 16.55 0.94 -3.64
CA LYS A 197 15.96 2.26 -3.90
C LYS A 197 14.44 2.31 -3.74
N ASN A 198 13.88 1.45 -2.88
CA ASN A 198 12.44 1.46 -2.62
C ASN A 198 12.16 2.41 -1.46
N ARG A 199 11.28 3.38 -1.71
CA ARG A 199 10.92 4.41 -0.75
C ARG A 199 9.58 4.13 -0.11
N VAL A 200 9.52 4.17 1.21
CA VAL A 200 8.31 4.06 2.03
C VAL A 200 8.18 5.34 2.84
N THR A 201 7.19 6.18 2.51
CA THR A 201 7.10 7.55 3.04
C THR A 201 5.66 7.95 3.31
N ARG A 202 5.41 8.74 4.37
CA ARG A 202 4.08 9.32 4.67
C ARG A 202 2.89 8.32 4.65
N ASN A 203 3.10 7.04 4.97
CA ASN A 203 2.00 6.08 5.11
C ASN A 203 1.47 6.10 6.54
N SER A 204 0.16 5.91 6.69
CA SER A 204 -0.49 5.61 7.97
C SER A 204 -0.53 4.09 8.13
N ILE A 205 0.34 3.54 8.96
CA ILE A 205 0.46 2.08 9.15
C ILE A 205 0.16 1.73 10.60
N THR A 206 -0.91 0.99 10.86
CA THR A 206 -1.36 0.71 12.23
C THR A 206 -2.24 -0.55 12.32
N ARG A 207 -2.40 -1.13 13.50
CA ARG A 207 -3.16 -2.35 13.77
C ARG A 207 -2.75 -3.57 12.94
N ASN A 208 -1.50 -3.67 12.49
CA ASN A 208 -0.99 -4.92 11.91
C ASN A 208 -0.41 -5.80 13.04
N ASN A 209 -0.32 -7.11 12.83
CA ASN A 209 0.13 -8.03 13.89
C ASN A 209 1.66 -8.06 14.10
N ASN A 210 2.44 -7.60 13.12
CA ASN A 210 3.91 -7.57 13.11
C ASN A 210 4.42 -6.16 12.75
N ASP A 211 5.69 -6.05 12.34
CA ASP A 211 6.33 -4.81 11.92
C ASP A 211 5.49 -4.02 10.89
N ALA A 212 5.20 -2.75 11.19
CA ALA A 212 4.59 -1.83 10.23
C ALA A 212 5.42 -1.69 8.95
N ILE A 213 6.76 -1.56 9.08
CA ILE A 213 7.69 -1.55 7.95
C ILE A 213 8.86 -2.46 8.29
N ARG A 214 8.99 -3.55 7.55
CA ARG A 214 10.08 -4.52 7.67
C ARG A 214 10.98 -4.46 6.45
N VAL A 215 12.24 -4.12 6.66
CA VAL A 215 13.30 -4.20 5.65
C VAL A 215 14.27 -5.31 6.06
N ALA A 216 14.32 -6.38 5.28
CA ALA A 216 15.17 -7.53 5.58
C ALA A 216 16.65 -7.23 5.30
N SER A 217 17.55 -8.01 5.91
CA SER A 217 18.99 -7.92 5.64
C SER A 217 19.27 -8.05 4.13
N GLY A 218 20.11 -7.15 3.62
CA GLY A 218 20.49 -7.02 2.22
C GLY A 218 19.60 -6.07 1.41
N ALA A 219 18.32 -5.90 1.79
CA ALA A 219 17.41 -5.03 1.07
C ALA A 219 17.70 -3.55 1.36
N ASN A 220 17.33 -2.69 0.40
CA ASN A 220 17.40 -1.24 0.50
C ASN A 220 18.75 -0.73 1.02
N GLY A 221 19.83 -1.19 0.39
CA GLY A 221 21.19 -0.77 0.70
C GLY A 221 21.68 -1.15 2.11
N ASN A 222 20.99 -2.05 2.82
CA ASN A 222 21.21 -2.27 4.26
C ASN A 222 21.13 -0.96 5.07
N ILE A 223 20.26 -0.05 4.67
CA ILE A 223 20.05 1.19 5.42
C ILE A 223 19.71 0.86 6.87
N ARG A 224 20.41 1.51 7.80
CA ARG A 224 20.20 1.30 9.22
C ARG A 224 18.94 2.03 9.67
N LEU A 225 18.22 1.43 10.60
CA LEU A 225 17.12 2.08 11.30
C LEU A 225 17.63 3.36 11.98
N PRO A 226 16.87 4.48 11.96
CA PRO A 226 17.16 5.59 12.85
C PRO A 226 17.14 5.15 14.31
N THR A 227 17.93 5.81 15.15
CA THR A 227 17.86 5.67 16.61
C THR A 227 17.25 6.93 17.20
N ILE A 228 16.32 6.74 18.14
CA ILE A 228 15.79 7.84 18.97
C ILE A 228 16.44 7.74 20.35
N ASN A 229 17.25 8.75 20.66
CA ASN A 229 18.10 8.80 21.85
C ASN A 229 17.41 9.55 22.99
N ASN A 230 16.64 10.60 22.68
CA ASN A 230 15.92 11.39 23.66
C ASN A 230 14.59 11.91 23.10
N THR A 231 13.58 11.97 23.96
CA THR A 231 12.25 12.50 23.64
C THR A 231 11.79 13.47 24.72
N THR A 232 11.15 14.55 24.31
CA THR A 232 10.35 15.42 25.18
C THR A 232 8.92 15.48 24.64
N ALA A 233 8.03 16.22 25.29
CA ALA A 233 6.67 16.45 24.79
C ALA A 233 6.63 17.11 23.40
N THR A 234 7.71 17.78 22.96
CA THR A 234 7.73 18.59 21.74
C THR A 234 9.00 18.40 20.91
N ARG A 235 9.83 17.38 21.20
CA ARG A 235 11.10 17.16 20.52
C ARG A 235 11.48 15.69 20.45
N VAL A 236 12.01 15.27 19.31
CA VAL A 236 12.73 14.00 19.12
C VAL A 236 14.17 14.30 18.75
N VAL A 237 15.13 13.70 19.46
CA VAL A 237 16.56 13.77 19.13
C VAL A 237 17.07 12.36 18.85
N GLY A 238 17.81 12.21 17.77
CA GLY A 238 18.28 10.91 17.33
C GLY A 238 19.45 10.96 16.36
N ALA A 239 19.76 9.80 15.79
CA ALA A 239 20.72 9.65 14.71
C ALA A 239 20.13 8.77 13.60
N ALA A 240 20.51 9.07 12.36
CA ALA A 240 20.26 8.28 11.17
C ALA A 240 21.56 8.23 10.36
N CYS A 241 21.49 7.70 9.13
CA CYS A 241 22.59 7.86 8.19
C CYS A 241 22.82 9.34 7.83
N PRO A 242 24.07 9.76 7.56
CA PRO A 242 24.36 11.15 7.18
C PRO A 242 23.54 11.61 5.97
N GLY A 243 22.91 12.78 6.09
CA GLY A 243 22.05 13.37 5.06
C GLY A 243 20.71 12.68 4.81
N CYS A 244 20.37 11.65 5.58
CA CYS A 244 19.09 10.96 5.44
C CYS A 244 17.91 11.87 5.83
N VAL A 245 16.82 11.77 5.08
CA VAL A 245 15.55 12.35 5.49
C VAL A 245 14.94 11.44 6.54
N VAL A 246 14.61 11.98 7.71
CA VAL A 246 14.01 11.26 8.83
C VAL A 246 12.56 11.69 8.98
N GLU A 247 11.65 10.77 8.73
CA GLU A 247 10.22 10.94 8.98
C GLU A 247 9.89 10.45 10.39
N VAL A 248 9.23 11.29 11.18
CA VAL A 248 8.78 10.97 12.54
C VAL A 248 7.31 10.66 12.50
N PHE A 249 6.93 9.55 13.14
CA PHE A 249 5.56 9.09 13.27
C PHE A 249 5.18 8.97 14.74
N SER A 250 3.89 9.11 15.05
CA SER A 250 3.34 8.72 16.34
C SER A 250 2.20 7.72 16.20
N ASP A 251 2.05 6.87 17.21
CA ASP A 251 1.07 5.78 17.24
C ASP A 251 0.66 5.49 18.70
N THR A 252 -0.54 4.93 18.90
CA THR A 252 -0.99 4.50 20.24
C THR A 252 -0.32 3.21 20.72
N GLY A 253 0.24 2.42 19.80
CA GLY A 253 0.98 1.18 20.02
C GLY A 253 2.42 1.26 19.53
N ASP A 254 2.78 0.39 18.58
CA ASP A 254 4.18 0.17 18.14
C ASP A 254 4.33 0.26 16.61
N GLU A 255 3.52 1.10 15.98
CA GLU A 255 3.54 1.27 14.52
C GLU A 255 3.72 2.74 14.11
N ALA A 256 3.00 3.22 13.09
CA ALA A 256 3.21 4.51 12.45
C ALA A 256 1.88 5.07 11.92
N GLU A 257 0.86 5.17 12.78
CA GLU A 257 -0.46 5.69 12.42
C GLU A 257 -0.41 7.14 11.90
N VAL A 258 0.26 8.04 12.62
CA VAL A 258 0.27 9.47 12.31
C VAL A 258 1.65 9.91 11.86
N PHE A 259 1.73 10.49 10.66
CA PHE A 259 2.90 11.24 10.22
C PHE A 259 2.97 12.59 10.95
N GLU A 260 4.05 12.81 11.71
CA GLU A 260 4.21 14.00 12.54
C GLU A 260 5.02 15.11 11.86
N GLY A 261 5.87 14.73 10.90
CA GLY A 261 6.76 15.62 10.16
C GLY A 261 8.04 14.91 9.73
N GLU A 262 8.90 15.65 9.06
CA GLU A 262 10.22 15.17 8.63
C GLU A 262 11.32 16.19 8.94
N VAL A 263 12.55 15.71 9.09
CA VAL A 263 13.75 16.52 9.27
C VAL A 263 14.91 15.88 8.52
N GLN A 264 15.83 16.70 7.99
CA GLN A 264 17.05 16.18 7.42
C GLN A 264 18.11 15.97 8.50
N ALA A 265 18.69 14.78 8.56
CA ALA A 265 19.83 14.49 9.39
C ALA A 265 21.07 15.25 8.89
N ASP A 266 21.94 15.63 9.82
CA ASP A 266 23.19 16.30 9.51
C ASP A 266 24.02 15.53 8.47
N LEU A 267 24.63 16.27 7.55
CA LEU A 267 25.31 15.69 6.38
C LEU A 267 26.60 14.95 6.74
N ALA A 268 27.21 15.24 7.89
CA ALA A 268 28.46 14.61 8.33
C ALA A 268 28.23 13.54 9.40
N THR A 269 27.38 13.85 10.38
CA THR A 269 27.21 13.05 11.59
C THR A 269 25.96 12.18 11.57
N GLY A 270 24.96 12.51 10.74
CA GLY A 270 23.66 11.84 10.77
C GLY A 270 22.81 12.16 12.00
N LEU A 271 23.20 13.13 12.83
CA LEU A 271 22.38 13.58 13.96
C LEU A 271 21.16 14.35 13.45
N PHE A 272 20.02 14.16 14.11
CA PHE A 272 18.81 14.93 13.82
C PHE A 272 18.12 15.41 15.09
N ILE A 273 17.50 16.59 14.99
CA ILE A 273 16.63 17.18 16.00
C ILE A 273 15.33 17.56 15.31
N PHE A 274 14.24 16.89 15.66
CA PHE A 274 12.90 17.20 15.17
C PHE A 274 12.13 17.95 16.28
N ASP A 275 11.81 19.21 16.01
CA ASP A 275 11.01 20.07 16.89
C ASP A 275 9.55 20.12 16.46
N LYS A 276 8.65 19.92 17.43
CA LYS A 276 7.19 19.92 17.24
C LYS A 276 6.51 20.67 18.39
N PRO A 277 6.51 22.01 18.37
CA PRO A 277 6.03 22.84 19.49
C PRO A 277 4.58 22.57 19.92
N GLU A 278 3.73 22.11 19.00
CA GLU A 278 2.34 21.76 19.26
C GLU A 278 2.16 20.44 20.01
N GLY A 279 3.21 19.63 20.14
CA GLY A 279 3.18 18.30 20.75
C GLY A 279 2.88 17.18 19.75
N PHE A 280 3.01 15.92 20.18
CA PHE A 280 2.73 14.74 19.35
C PHE A 280 1.27 14.26 19.50
N ARG A 281 0.69 13.75 18.42
CA ARG A 281 -0.68 13.21 18.39
C ARG A 281 -0.86 12.00 19.30
N HIS A 282 0.16 11.15 19.37
CA HIS A 282 0.15 9.97 20.24
C HIS A 282 1.40 9.89 21.14
N VAL A 283 1.34 8.96 22.09
CA VAL A 283 2.31 8.85 23.20
C VAL A 283 3.58 8.07 22.83
N PHE A 284 3.58 7.33 21.72
CA PHE A 284 4.77 6.65 21.21
C PHE A 284 5.19 7.27 19.89
N VAL A 285 6.50 7.47 19.72
CA VAL A 285 7.11 7.93 18.48
C VAL A 285 8.08 6.89 17.92
N LYS A 286 8.13 6.82 16.60
CA LYS A 286 9.06 6.02 15.80
C LYS A 286 9.53 6.84 14.61
N ALA A 287 10.62 6.43 13.99
CA ALA A 287 11.19 7.13 12.84
C ALA A 287 11.57 6.17 11.71
N VAL A 288 11.41 6.65 10.48
CA VAL A 288 11.93 6.02 9.25
C VAL A 288 12.98 6.96 8.66
N GLY A 289 14.15 6.42 8.35
CA GLY A 289 15.19 7.11 7.58
C GLY A 289 15.12 6.72 6.12
N THR A 290 15.27 7.68 5.22
CA THR A 290 15.46 7.47 3.78
C THR A 290 16.80 8.07 3.35
N ASP A 291 17.65 7.26 2.72
CA ASP A 291 18.97 7.70 2.25
C ASP A 291 18.89 8.50 0.93
N PRO A 292 19.97 9.20 0.54
CA PRO A 292 20.02 9.95 -0.73
C PRO A 292 19.85 9.09 -1.99
N ASN A 293 19.97 7.76 -1.89
CA ASN A 293 19.76 6.83 -3.00
C ASN A 293 18.29 6.38 -3.11
N GLY A 294 17.42 6.81 -2.20
CA GLY A 294 16.00 6.47 -2.18
C GLY A 294 15.67 5.20 -1.39
N ASN A 295 16.61 4.64 -0.63
CA ASN A 295 16.33 3.49 0.24
C ASN A 295 15.66 3.95 1.52
N SER A 296 14.43 3.50 1.79
CA SER A 296 13.84 3.65 3.13
C SER A 296 14.20 2.48 4.05
N SER A 297 14.39 2.79 5.32
CA SER A 297 14.59 1.83 6.41
C SER A 297 13.28 1.28 6.96
N GLY A 298 13.36 0.28 7.83
CA GLY A 298 12.25 -0.04 8.73
C GLY A 298 12.05 1.03 9.81
N LEU A 299 11.12 0.80 10.72
CA LEU A 299 10.90 1.72 11.84
C LEU A 299 11.97 1.58 12.93
N SER A 300 12.37 2.70 13.53
CA SER A 300 13.18 2.73 14.75
C SER A 300 12.49 1.96 15.89
N VAL A 301 13.26 1.64 16.95
CA VAL A 301 12.65 1.19 18.22
C VAL A 301 11.71 2.28 18.75
N LYS A 302 10.54 1.89 19.29
CA LYS A 302 9.58 2.82 19.90
C LYS A 302 10.16 3.59 21.08
N ARG A 303 9.78 4.85 21.20
CA ARG A 303 10.05 5.69 22.38
C ARG A 303 8.79 6.38 22.85
N ALA A 304 8.56 6.37 24.16
CA ALA A 304 7.51 7.18 24.76
C ALA A 304 7.91 8.65 24.69
N VAL A 305 6.96 9.52 24.38
CA VAL A 305 7.07 10.96 24.62
C VAL A 305 6.45 11.27 25.98
N PRO A 306 7.14 12.02 26.87
CA PRO A 306 6.53 12.51 28.10
C PRO A 306 5.25 13.29 27.78
N VAL A 307 4.17 13.03 28.51
CA VAL A 307 2.86 13.64 28.24
C VAL A 307 2.96 15.15 28.41
N GLY A 308 2.92 15.88 27.30
CA GLY A 308 2.67 17.32 27.25
C GLY A 308 1.74 17.60 26.08
N ARG A 309 0.71 18.42 26.34
CA ARG A 309 -0.40 18.83 25.45
C ARG A 309 -0.61 17.92 24.23
N THR A 310 -1.57 17.01 24.30
CA THR A 310 -2.12 16.39 23.08
C THR A 310 -2.60 17.53 22.16
N PRO A 311 -2.06 17.66 20.94
CA PRO A 311 -2.52 18.67 20.00
C PRO A 311 -4.00 18.43 19.73
N THR A 312 -4.84 19.46 19.88
CA THR A 312 -6.24 19.39 19.44
C THR A 312 -6.25 19.10 17.94
N ALA A 313 -7.05 18.14 17.48
CA ALA A 313 -7.24 17.91 16.05
C ALA A 313 -7.97 19.12 15.46
N THR A 314 -7.32 19.88 14.58
CA THR A 314 -8.04 20.74 13.64
C THR A 314 -8.74 19.79 12.69
N ALA A 315 -10.04 19.57 12.89
CA ALA A 315 -10.83 18.71 12.04
C ALA A 315 -10.84 19.30 10.62
N VAL A 316 -10.10 18.70 9.69
CA VAL A 316 -10.40 18.85 8.27
C VAL A 316 -11.56 17.89 8.04
N VAL A 317 -12.77 18.44 8.03
CA VAL A 317 -13.97 17.69 7.63
C VAL A 317 -13.84 17.43 6.14
N VAL A 318 -13.26 16.29 5.77
CA VAL A 318 -13.41 15.75 4.42
C VAL A 318 -14.75 15.03 4.43
N SER A 319 -15.81 15.73 4.06
CA SER A 319 -17.13 15.11 3.91
C SER A 319 -17.01 14.00 2.86
N PRO A 320 -17.30 12.73 3.19
CA PRO A 320 -17.38 11.71 2.16
C PRO A 320 -18.48 12.11 1.18
N THR A 321 -18.16 12.14 -0.11
CA THR A 321 -19.15 12.32 -1.16
C THR A 321 -20.18 11.20 -1.02
N PRO A 322 -21.45 11.50 -0.73
CA PRO A 322 -22.46 10.46 -0.56
C PRO A 322 -22.58 9.63 -1.82
N TRP A 323 -22.70 8.31 -1.64
CA TRP A 323 -22.99 7.38 -2.72
C TRP A 323 -24.30 7.76 -3.41
N PRO A 324 -24.35 7.87 -4.75
CA PRO A 324 -25.60 8.07 -5.45
C PRO A 324 -26.47 6.83 -5.26
N THR A 325 -27.53 6.96 -4.46
CA THR A 325 -28.63 6.00 -4.43
C THR A 325 -29.33 6.05 -5.78
N THR A 326 -29.15 5.04 -6.61
CA THR A 326 -29.96 4.87 -7.82
C THR A 326 -31.35 4.43 -7.39
N THR A 327 -32.26 5.40 -7.26
CA THR A 327 -33.69 5.12 -7.36
C THR A 327 -33.98 4.61 -8.77
N ALA A 328 -34.22 3.31 -8.88
CA ALA A 328 -34.89 2.74 -10.03
C ALA A 328 -36.26 3.45 -10.15
N THR A 329 -36.48 4.15 -11.25
CA THR A 329 -37.82 4.58 -11.65
C THR A 329 -38.40 3.52 -12.60
N PRO A 330 -39.72 3.26 -12.51
CA PRO A 330 -40.37 2.07 -13.04
C PRO A 330 -40.42 2.00 -14.56
#